data_AF-A0A7Y5RAC6-F1
#
_entry.id   AF-A0A7Y5RAC6-F1
#
_cell.length_a   1.000
_cell.length_b   1.000
_cell.length_c   1.000
_cell.angle_alpha   90.00
_cell.angle_beta   90.00
_cell.angle_gamma   90.00
#
_symmetry.space_group_name_H-M   'P 1'
#
loop_
_entity.id
_entity.type
_entity.pdbx_description
1 polymer ?
#
loop_
_entity_poly.entity_id
_entity_poly.type
_entity_poly.pdbx_seq_one_letter_code
_entity_poly.pdbx_strand_id
1 'polypeptide(L)'
;RNNGISLVQNTPCKCEIEDNELYIDDDETVPTAHGIRVDETLYGVPGDVYRIRNNYVELENAVGGIAAQSGRYLKLANNTVFMSDNISYTGIGLYASRQAAANCNVVEGPTTGSFTDTRGFYVNASLYPELGCNEVHATEYGIQFFGLNNGTALRGNTFGTHFYGLIVGQPLPNNTGITASIGTQSHHGNIWSQAAAGQGLQAFLVNPTFENTLQSQFIVDCDEGDNNQVDFCPTNNAVGTEWFFDEDNPSSSYFCATANACPQGVGYGGYIKQPDELDKRLAEGNFTASDFEDNQLWMGQSHLYARVSDGIVEVAPNSEIDSFVSANYNTTIGQFYRLEKSIDELLVPDADADSLIYLYDQAVAGYLGNMAVLDSLIYHAASSNDSLAYLEEKLATADTLAGVLALSDTLSAVTYADLLVIADSLQTRNQAIQTSEIYEENWKQVHHIFLETVAIGDLSLSDGQKDTLATIAGQCPLEGGEAVFAARALYELKMGNQLYDDSLLCAATRSLQRPNSANPLYIPYIYPNPNISGLAVVEIPGLKRDDLTAMVYNQYGVLVSTIPLQGSGDRYLLEVESLVPGVYFIQIRTQQEVLPATRFILAK
;
A
#
# COMPACT_ATOMS: atom_id res chain seq x y z
N ARG A 1 -22.67 -12.19 -0.93
CA ARG A 1 -21.21 -12.05 -1.00
C ARG A 1 -20.76 -13.16 -1.93
N ASN A 2 -20.20 -12.82 -3.08
CA ASN A 2 -19.88 -13.80 -4.13
C ASN A 2 -18.46 -14.36 -3.96
N ASN A 3 -17.84 -14.20 -2.78
CA ASN A 3 -16.49 -14.71 -2.52
C ASN A 3 -16.52 -16.19 -2.14
N GLY A 4 -15.43 -16.91 -2.44
CA GLY A 4 -15.22 -18.27 -1.93
C GLY A 4 -15.12 -18.28 -0.40
N ILE A 5 -14.09 -17.62 0.14
CA ILE A 5 -13.87 -17.44 1.59
C ILE A 5 -13.77 -15.96 1.91
N SER A 6 -14.45 -15.52 2.98
CA SER A 6 -14.45 -14.12 3.41
C SER A 6 -14.24 -14.01 4.92
N LEU A 7 -13.21 -13.26 5.30
CA LEU A 7 -12.92 -12.83 6.66
C LEU A 7 -13.19 -11.32 6.75
N VAL A 8 -14.03 -10.89 7.69
CA VAL A 8 -14.39 -9.48 7.88
C VAL A 8 -14.38 -9.17 9.37
N GLN A 9 -13.44 -8.34 9.80
CA GLN A 9 -13.32 -7.82 11.17
C GLN A 9 -13.30 -8.93 12.24
N ASN A 10 -12.46 -9.95 12.04
CA ASN A 10 -12.26 -11.05 12.99
C ASN A 10 -11.16 -10.79 14.02
N THR A 11 -10.32 -9.75 13.88
CA THR A 11 -9.29 -9.42 14.88
C THR A 11 -9.90 -9.28 16.28
N PRO A 12 -9.31 -9.87 17.34
CA PRO A 12 -8.02 -10.55 17.41
C PRO A 12 -8.13 -12.09 17.29
N CYS A 13 -8.82 -12.61 16.29
CA CYS A 13 -8.88 -14.05 16.02
C CYS A 13 -7.64 -14.52 15.26
N LYS A 14 -7.16 -15.73 15.58
CA LYS A 14 -6.23 -16.46 14.71
C LYS A 14 -7.04 -17.27 13.69
N CYS A 15 -6.86 -16.99 12.41
CA CYS A 15 -7.55 -17.69 11.33
C CYS A 15 -6.57 -18.52 10.49
N GLU A 16 -6.91 -19.79 10.25
CA GLU A 16 -6.16 -20.69 9.38
C GLU A 16 -7.06 -21.10 8.20
N ILE A 17 -6.66 -20.73 6.98
CA ILE A 17 -7.30 -21.08 5.71
C ILE A 17 -6.27 -21.89 4.94
N GLU A 18 -6.32 -23.21 5.11
CA GLU A 18 -5.30 -24.11 4.57
C GLU A 18 -5.93 -25.23 3.72
N ASP A 19 -5.21 -25.64 2.67
CA ASP A 19 -5.51 -26.81 1.83
C ASP A 19 -6.90 -26.79 1.14
N ASN A 20 -7.35 -25.60 0.68
CA ASN A 20 -8.59 -25.45 -0.06
C ASN A 20 -8.37 -25.43 -1.58
N GLU A 21 -9.34 -25.96 -2.34
CA GLU A 21 -9.47 -25.76 -3.78
C GLU A 21 -10.71 -24.90 -4.05
N LEU A 22 -10.51 -23.73 -4.63
CA LEU A 22 -11.57 -22.74 -4.90
C LEU A 22 -11.63 -22.46 -6.40
N TYR A 23 -12.80 -22.70 -6.99
CA TYR A 23 -13.11 -22.34 -8.37
C TYR A 23 -14.14 -21.22 -8.33
N ILE A 24 -13.74 -20.04 -8.79
CA ILE A 24 -14.58 -18.84 -8.77
C ILE A 24 -15.05 -18.57 -10.19
N ASP A 25 -16.37 -18.46 -10.35
CA ASP A 25 -17.06 -18.05 -11.57
C ASP A 25 -18.22 -17.14 -11.13
N ASP A 26 -18.05 -15.82 -11.27
CA ASP A 26 -19.12 -14.86 -10.93
C ASP A 26 -20.05 -14.72 -12.13
N ASP A 27 -21.28 -15.25 -12.04
CA ASP A 27 -22.26 -15.15 -13.13
C ASP A 27 -22.72 -13.70 -13.43
N GLU A 28 -22.25 -12.71 -12.66
CA GLU A 28 -22.58 -11.30 -12.83
C GLU A 28 -21.89 -10.67 -14.05
N THR A 29 -22.58 -9.70 -14.68
CA THR A 29 -22.05 -8.95 -15.83
C THR A 29 -20.83 -8.08 -15.50
N VAL A 30 -20.69 -7.73 -14.21
CA VAL A 30 -19.53 -7.05 -13.66
C VAL A 30 -19.13 -7.86 -12.44
N PRO A 31 -18.04 -8.62 -12.48
CA PRO A 31 -17.68 -9.52 -11.39
C PRO A 31 -17.31 -8.73 -10.14
N THR A 32 -17.61 -9.29 -8.97
CA THR A 32 -17.24 -8.77 -7.64
C THR A 32 -16.57 -9.81 -6.74
N ALA A 33 -16.60 -11.07 -7.19
CA ALA A 33 -16.09 -12.21 -6.45
C ALA A 33 -14.57 -12.21 -6.26
N HIS A 34 -14.15 -12.68 -5.09
CA HIS A 34 -12.77 -13.04 -4.79
C HIS A 34 -12.69 -14.51 -4.37
N GLY A 35 -11.57 -15.17 -4.63
CA GLY A 35 -11.29 -16.50 -4.07
C GLY A 35 -11.28 -16.46 -2.54
N ILE A 36 -10.31 -15.73 -1.99
CA ILE A 36 -10.16 -15.50 -0.56
C ILE A 36 -10.07 -13.99 -0.34
N ARG A 37 -10.96 -13.44 0.48
CA ARG A 37 -10.97 -12.03 0.83
C ARG A 37 -10.86 -11.83 2.33
N VAL A 38 -9.90 -11.01 2.74
CA VAL A 38 -9.61 -10.67 4.14
C VAL A 38 -9.73 -9.17 4.28
N ASP A 39 -10.79 -8.71 4.95
CA ASP A 39 -11.05 -7.31 5.28
C ASP A 39 -10.93 -7.12 6.79
N GLU A 40 -9.72 -6.84 7.26
CA GLU A 40 -9.40 -6.83 8.69
C GLU A 40 -9.00 -5.44 9.17
N THR A 41 -8.64 -5.35 10.45
CA THR A 41 -8.20 -4.12 11.09
C THR A 41 -6.69 -3.94 10.93
N LEU A 42 -6.23 -2.71 11.02
CA LEU A 42 -4.78 -2.42 11.08
C LEU A 42 -4.16 -2.76 12.44
N TYR A 43 -5.00 -2.94 13.45
CA TYR A 43 -4.62 -3.39 14.79
C TYR A 43 -4.48 -4.90 14.80
N GLY A 44 -3.61 -5.40 15.66
CA GLY A 44 -3.42 -6.83 15.81
C GLY A 44 -2.24 -7.15 16.69
N VAL A 45 -2.30 -8.34 17.28
CA VAL A 45 -1.23 -8.86 18.13
C VAL A 45 -0.08 -9.45 17.32
N PRO A 46 1.18 -9.22 17.71
CA PRO A 46 2.32 -9.90 17.09
C PRO A 46 2.15 -11.42 17.10
N GLY A 47 2.28 -12.03 15.92
CA GLY A 47 2.16 -13.48 15.75
C GLY A 47 1.59 -13.84 14.38
N ASP A 48 1.56 -15.11 14.02
CA ASP A 48 0.96 -15.57 12.76
C ASP A 48 -0.57 -15.60 12.88
N VAL A 49 -1.19 -14.42 12.94
CA VAL A 49 -2.62 -14.26 13.21
C VAL A 49 -3.45 -14.85 12.07
N TYR A 50 -3.08 -14.54 10.82
CA TYR A 50 -3.76 -15.10 9.65
C TYR A 50 -2.81 -15.97 8.85
N ARG A 51 -3.20 -17.22 8.60
CA ARG A 51 -2.44 -18.18 7.81
C ARG A 51 -3.29 -18.62 6.64
N ILE A 52 -2.93 -18.18 5.45
CA ILE A 52 -3.60 -18.53 4.19
C ILE A 52 -2.59 -19.33 3.40
N ARG A 53 -2.71 -20.67 3.42
CA ARG A 53 -1.66 -21.54 2.89
C ARG A 53 -2.15 -22.70 2.05
N ASN A 54 -1.32 -23.13 1.11
CA ASN A 54 -1.58 -24.31 0.29
C ASN A 54 -2.96 -24.27 -0.40
N ASN A 55 -3.51 -23.09 -0.65
CA ASN A 55 -4.78 -22.97 -1.34
C ASN A 55 -4.53 -22.93 -2.84
N TYR A 56 -5.36 -23.62 -3.60
CA TYR A 56 -5.48 -23.50 -5.04
C TYR A 56 -6.71 -22.65 -5.36
N VAL A 57 -6.53 -21.56 -6.09
CA VAL A 57 -7.61 -20.63 -6.48
C VAL A 57 -7.60 -20.47 -7.99
N GLU A 58 -8.64 -20.96 -8.65
CA GLU A 58 -8.89 -20.74 -10.08
C GLU A 58 -9.96 -19.66 -10.26
N LEU A 59 -9.67 -18.70 -11.15
CA LEU A 59 -10.52 -17.54 -11.42
C LEU A 59 -11.03 -17.58 -12.85
N GLU A 60 -12.35 -17.66 -13.00
CA GLU A 60 -13.12 -17.39 -14.21
C GLU A 60 -14.10 -16.25 -13.86
N ASN A 61 -14.27 -15.25 -14.72
CA ASN A 61 -15.07 -14.05 -14.47
C ASN A 61 -15.09 -13.55 -12.99
N ALA A 62 -13.94 -13.16 -12.43
CA ALA A 62 -13.80 -12.73 -11.03
C ALA A 62 -13.21 -11.30 -10.87
N VAL A 63 -12.78 -10.91 -9.66
CA VAL A 63 -12.00 -9.68 -9.44
C VAL A 63 -10.60 -9.99 -8.92
N GLY A 64 -10.47 -10.99 -8.05
CA GLY A 64 -9.16 -11.39 -7.57
C GLY A 64 -9.08 -12.74 -6.88
N GLY A 65 -7.85 -13.23 -6.75
CA GLY A 65 -7.54 -14.51 -6.12
C GLY A 65 -7.58 -14.40 -4.61
N ILE A 66 -6.51 -13.84 -4.04
CA ILE A 66 -6.38 -13.61 -2.60
C ILE A 66 -6.19 -12.11 -2.37
N ALA A 67 -7.15 -11.46 -1.72
CA ALA A 67 -7.07 -10.04 -1.38
C ALA A 67 -7.05 -9.86 0.13
N ALA A 68 -6.04 -9.15 0.64
CA ALA A 68 -5.97 -8.73 2.02
C ALA A 68 -5.98 -7.20 2.12
N GLN A 69 -7.10 -6.68 2.60
CA GLN A 69 -7.35 -5.26 2.78
C GLN A 69 -7.39 -4.93 4.26
N SER A 70 -6.44 -4.10 4.69
CA SER A 70 -6.21 -3.77 6.09
C SER A 70 -6.00 -5.04 6.94
N GLY A 71 -4.85 -5.14 7.58
CA GLY A 71 -4.51 -6.38 8.26
C GLY A 71 -3.08 -6.37 8.72
N ARG A 72 -2.83 -7.01 9.86
CA ARG A 72 -1.51 -7.08 10.45
C ARG A 72 -1.05 -8.52 10.60
N TYR A 73 0.22 -8.78 10.33
CA TYR A 73 0.84 -10.10 10.49
C TYR A 73 0.20 -11.22 9.66
N LEU A 74 -0.24 -10.88 8.45
CA LEU A 74 -0.83 -11.82 7.49
C LEU A 74 0.26 -12.71 6.88
N LYS A 75 0.01 -14.01 6.77
CA LYS A 75 0.91 -14.96 6.09
C LYS A 75 0.19 -15.69 4.97
N LEU A 76 0.49 -15.28 3.74
CA LEU A 76 0.01 -15.89 2.50
C LEU A 76 1.15 -16.75 1.95
N ALA A 77 1.09 -18.07 2.16
CA ALA A 77 2.22 -18.94 1.81
C ALA A 77 1.85 -20.15 0.98
N ASN A 78 2.61 -20.43 -0.07
CA ASN A 78 2.44 -21.63 -0.89
C ASN A 78 1.04 -21.74 -1.52
N ASN A 79 0.40 -20.62 -1.84
CA ASN A 79 -0.86 -20.61 -2.57
C ASN A 79 -0.59 -20.58 -4.08
N THR A 80 -1.49 -21.18 -4.85
CA THR A 80 -1.50 -21.09 -6.31
C THR A 80 -2.74 -20.34 -6.74
N VAL A 81 -2.57 -19.27 -7.52
CA VAL A 81 -3.67 -18.52 -8.14
C VAL A 81 -3.55 -18.62 -9.66
N PHE A 82 -4.58 -19.17 -10.31
CA PHE A 82 -4.66 -19.33 -11.75
C PHE A 82 -5.81 -18.50 -12.33
N MET A 83 -5.55 -17.75 -13.39
CA MET A 83 -6.55 -16.94 -14.11
C MET A 83 -6.91 -17.62 -15.43
N SER A 84 -8.17 -18.04 -15.58
CA SER A 84 -8.63 -18.87 -16.70
C SER A 84 -9.07 -18.06 -17.93
N ASP A 85 -9.42 -16.79 -17.74
CA ASP A 85 -9.86 -15.87 -18.79
C ASP A 85 -9.14 -14.52 -18.72
N ASN A 86 -9.11 -13.81 -19.85
CA ASN A 86 -8.32 -12.60 -20.02
C ASN A 86 -9.19 -11.36 -19.83
N ILE A 87 -9.50 -11.07 -18.57
CA ILE A 87 -10.12 -9.82 -18.10
C ILE A 87 -9.26 -9.19 -16.99
N SER A 88 -9.71 -8.10 -16.38
CA SER A 88 -8.93 -7.38 -15.35
C SER A 88 -8.97 -8.12 -14.01
N TYR A 89 -7.85 -8.76 -13.63
CA TYR A 89 -7.70 -9.50 -12.38
C TYR A 89 -6.54 -9.02 -11.53
N THR A 90 -6.64 -9.28 -10.23
CA THR A 90 -5.51 -9.28 -9.31
C THR A 90 -5.35 -10.66 -8.69
N GLY A 91 -4.20 -11.32 -8.92
CA GLY A 91 -3.93 -12.64 -8.34
C GLY A 91 -3.85 -12.57 -6.82
N ILE A 92 -2.84 -11.86 -6.30
CA ILE A 92 -2.67 -11.60 -4.87
C ILE A 92 -2.57 -10.10 -4.61
N GLY A 93 -3.47 -9.56 -3.80
CA GLY A 93 -3.53 -8.13 -3.46
C GLY A 93 -3.26 -7.88 -1.98
N LEU A 94 -2.36 -6.95 -1.68
CA LEU A 94 -2.10 -6.43 -0.33
C LEU A 94 -2.40 -4.93 -0.30
N TYR A 95 -3.40 -4.52 0.49
CA TYR A 95 -3.88 -3.13 0.56
C TYR A 95 -3.78 -2.62 2.00
N ALA A 96 -2.92 -1.63 2.24
CA ALA A 96 -2.57 -1.13 3.58
C ALA A 96 -2.37 -2.24 4.61
N SER A 97 -1.71 -3.32 4.18
CA SER A 97 -1.37 -4.42 5.07
C SER A 97 -0.04 -4.13 5.76
N ARG A 98 0.02 -4.38 7.07
CA ARG A 98 1.19 -4.09 7.90
C ARG A 98 1.89 -5.40 8.26
N GLN A 99 3.17 -5.53 7.91
CA GLN A 99 3.98 -6.73 8.15
C GLN A 99 3.34 -8.00 7.56
N ALA A 100 2.75 -7.88 6.36
CA ALA A 100 2.23 -9.01 5.62
C ALA A 100 3.37 -9.71 4.86
N ALA A 101 3.35 -11.05 4.85
CA ALA A 101 4.28 -11.89 4.12
C ALA A 101 3.54 -12.73 3.08
N ALA A 102 3.82 -12.49 1.81
CA ALA A 102 3.35 -13.28 0.68
C ALA A 102 4.55 -14.05 0.09
N ASN A 103 4.70 -15.31 0.52
CA ASN A 103 5.88 -16.11 0.22
C ASN A 103 5.56 -17.42 -0.52
N CYS A 104 6.42 -17.82 -1.45
CA CYS A 104 6.30 -19.11 -2.16
C CYS A 104 4.99 -19.27 -2.94
N ASN A 105 4.30 -18.20 -3.27
CA ASN A 105 3.05 -18.29 -4.02
C ASN A 105 3.36 -18.37 -5.52
N VAL A 106 2.49 -19.05 -6.25
CA VAL A 106 2.51 -19.11 -7.70
C VAL A 106 1.30 -18.34 -8.21
N VAL A 107 1.52 -17.37 -9.09
CA VAL A 107 0.45 -16.65 -9.77
C VAL A 107 0.63 -16.76 -11.27
N GLU A 108 -0.32 -17.40 -11.94
CA GLU A 108 -0.31 -17.61 -13.39
C GLU A 108 -1.50 -16.91 -14.03
N GLY A 109 -1.21 -15.97 -14.92
CA GLY A 109 -2.20 -15.27 -15.70
C GLY A 109 -2.63 -16.03 -16.97
N PRO A 110 -3.63 -15.50 -17.69
CA PRO A 110 -4.35 -16.25 -18.72
C PRO A 110 -3.61 -16.31 -20.07
N THR A 111 -2.62 -15.44 -20.29
CA THR A 111 -2.00 -15.27 -21.60
C THR A 111 -0.65 -14.58 -21.54
N THR A 112 0.24 -14.90 -22.48
CA THR A 112 1.51 -14.18 -22.69
C THR A 112 1.40 -13.07 -23.74
N GLY A 113 0.17 -12.73 -24.18
CA GLY A 113 -0.09 -11.61 -25.09
C GLY A 113 -1.57 -11.19 -25.15
N SER A 114 -1.86 -10.01 -25.71
CA SER A 114 -3.20 -9.40 -25.71
C SER A 114 -3.76 -9.10 -24.31
N PHE A 115 -2.95 -8.52 -23.43
CA PHE A 115 -3.27 -8.28 -22.03
C PHE A 115 -4.49 -7.35 -21.79
N THR A 116 -5.14 -7.51 -20.62
CA THR A 116 -6.36 -6.82 -20.19
C THR A 116 -6.32 -6.36 -18.71
N ASP A 117 -5.21 -5.77 -18.28
CA ASP A 117 -4.96 -5.27 -16.92
C ASP A 117 -4.85 -6.37 -15.84
N THR A 118 -4.36 -7.56 -16.20
CA THR A 118 -4.07 -8.63 -15.24
C THR A 118 -2.84 -8.30 -14.40
N ARG A 119 -2.96 -8.42 -13.08
CA ARG A 119 -1.90 -8.18 -12.10
C ARG A 119 -1.60 -9.47 -11.34
N GLY A 120 -0.35 -9.90 -11.33
CA GLY A 120 0.04 -11.07 -10.53
C GLY A 120 -0.02 -10.75 -9.05
N PHE A 121 0.79 -9.78 -8.63
CA PHE A 121 0.73 -9.17 -7.30
C PHE A 121 0.44 -7.68 -7.40
N TYR A 122 -0.45 -7.18 -6.54
CA TYR A 122 -0.70 -5.75 -6.38
C TYR A 122 -0.52 -5.35 -4.92
N VAL A 123 0.42 -4.45 -4.66
CA VAL A 123 0.77 -3.99 -3.30
C VAL A 123 0.55 -2.49 -3.22
N ASN A 124 -0.34 -2.07 -2.33
CA ASN A 124 -0.75 -0.69 -2.19
C ASN A 124 -0.64 -0.22 -0.74
N ALA A 125 0.07 0.90 -0.52
CA ALA A 125 0.21 1.57 0.77
C ALA A 125 0.57 0.62 1.94
N SER A 126 1.25 -0.49 1.66
CA SER A 126 1.51 -1.53 2.66
C SER A 126 2.81 -1.24 3.40
N LEU A 127 2.76 -1.36 4.72
CA LEU A 127 3.91 -1.12 5.59
C LEU A 127 4.68 -2.40 5.81
N TYR A 128 5.95 -2.40 5.41
CA TYR A 128 6.85 -3.51 5.60
C TYR A 128 6.33 -4.83 4.97
N PRO A 129 5.88 -4.84 3.71
CA PRO A 129 5.44 -6.08 3.07
C PRO A 129 6.65 -6.93 2.65
N GLU A 130 6.51 -8.24 2.80
CA GLU A 130 7.48 -9.19 2.27
C GLU A 130 6.86 -9.95 1.10
N LEU A 131 7.53 -9.89 -0.05
CA LEU A 131 7.23 -10.70 -1.22
C LEU A 131 8.46 -11.55 -1.52
N GLY A 132 8.45 -12.78 -1.03
CA GLY A 132 9.60 -13.68 -1.01
C GLY A 132 9.38 -14.96 -1.82
N CYS A 133 10.31 -15.31 -2.71
CA CYS A 133 10.30 -16.61 -3.40
C CYS A 133 9.01 -16.94 -4.16
N ASN A 134 8.29 -15.93 -4.66
CA ASN A 134 7.10 -16.14 -5.47
C ASN A 134 7.47 -16.39 -6.93
N GLU A 135 6.60 -17.09 -7.65
CA GLU A 135 6.67 -17.27 -9.09
C GLU A 135 5.46 -16.56 -9.73
N VAL A 136 5.71 -15.71 -10.71
CA VAL A 136 4.65 -14.94 -11.36
C VAL A 136 4.85 -14.96 -12.87
N HIS A 137 3.81 -15.33 -13.61
CA HIS A 137 3.87 -15.56 -15.06
C HIS A 137 2.58 -15.11 -15.78
N ALA A 138 2.69 -14.76 -17.06
CA ALA A 138 1.56 -14.58 -17.99
C ALA A 138 0.52 -13.50 -17.59
N THR A 139 0.98 -12.40 -16.99
CA THR A 139 0.13 -11.24 -16.62
C THR A 139 0.57 -9.96 -17.35
N GLU A 140 -0.30 -8.94 -17.39
CA GLU A 140 0.11 -7.61 -17.85
C GLU A 140 1.17 -7.03 -16.92
N TYR A 141 0.87 -7.04 -15.63
CA TYR A 141 1.76 -6.59 -14.56
C TYR A 141 2.13 -7.81 -13.71
N GLY A 142 3.41 -8.18 -13.64
CA GLY A 142 3.87 -9.27 -12.79
C GLY A 142 3.68 -8.90 -11.32
N ILE A 143 4.46 -7.94 -10.84
CA ILE A 143 4.33 -7.34 -9.51
C ILE A 143 4.21 -5.83 -9.66
N GLN A 144 3.13 -5.25 -9.13
CA GLN A 144 2.89 -3.82 -9.13
C GLN A 144 2.86 -3.26 -7.71
N PHE A 145 3.55 -2.13 -7.52
CA PHE A 145 3.45 -1.29 -6.33
C PHE A 145 2.75 0.02 -6.62
N PHE A 146 1.83 0.42 -5.74
CA PHE A 146 1.12 1.70 -5.79
C PHE A 146 1.26 2.47 -4.47
N GLY A 147 1.49 3.78 -4.57
CA GLY A 147 1.80 4.62 -3.41
C GLY A 147 3.09 4.23 -2.69
N LEU A 148 3.24 4.68 -1.45
CA LEU A 148 4.38 4.35 -0.62
C LEU A 148 4.23 2.98 0.06
N ASN A 149 5.16 2.08 -0.21
CA ASN A 149 5.25 0.75 0.39
C ASN A 149 6.58 0.60 1.14
N ASN A 150 6.78 1.44 2.15
CA ASN A 150 8.06 1.54 2.85
C ASN A 150 8.41 0.23 3.59
N GLY A 151 9.67 -0.19 3.51
CA GLY A 151 10.19 -1.39 4.14
C GLY A 151 9.89 -2.67 3.37
N THR A 152 9.59 -2.55 2.07
CA THR A 152 9.34 -3.70 1.23
C THR A 152 10.58 -4.58 1.15
N ALA A 153 10.39 -5.87 1.40
CA ALA A 153 11.37 -6.91 1.11
C ALA A 153 10.89 -7.69 -0.13
N LEU A 154 11.32 -7.26 -1.32
CA LEU A 154 11.06 -7.96 -2.58
C LEU A 154 12.27 -8.83 -2.91
N ARG A 155 12.21 -10.14 -2.61
CA ARG A 155 13.39 -11.03 -2.70
C ARG A 155 13.12 -12.42 -3.24
N GLY A 156 14.06 -12.96 -4.01
CA GLY A 156 14.02 -14.33 -4.51
C GLY A 156 12.88 -14.64 -5.47
N ASN A 157 12.13 -13.63 -5.94
CA ASN A 157 10.98 -13.86 -6.80
C ASN A 157 11.45 -14.18 -8.23
N THR A 158 10.71 -15.04 -8.91
CA THR A 158 10.93 -15.38 -10.32
C THR A 158 9.87 -14.72 -11.18
N PHE A 159 10.31 -13.78 -12.02
CA PHE A 159 9.49 -13.13 -13.04
C PHE A 159 9.62 -13.92 -14.34
N GLY A 160 8.49 -14.32 -14.94
CA GLY A 160 8.50 -14.90 -16.29
C GLY A 160 8.07 -13.90 -17.34
N THR A 161 7.19 -14.34 -18.24
CA THR A 161 6.75 -13.51 -19.38
C THR A 161 5.58 -12.61 -18.97
N HIS A 162 5.78 -11.30 -19.01
CA HIS A 162 4.79 -10.26 -18.71
C HIS A 162 4.87 -9.11 -19.72
N PHE A 163 3.87 -8.23 -19.78
CA PHE A 163 4.08 -6.93 -20.42
C PHE A 163 4.99 -6.03 -19.58
N TYR A 164 4.72 -5.92 -18.28
CA TYR A 164 5.61 -5.32 -17.29
C TYR A 164 5.90 -6.34 -16.20
N GLY A 165 7.15 -6.78 -16.05
CA GLY A 165 7.52 -7.74 -15.02
C GLY A 165 7.35 -7.15 -13.61
N LEU A 166 8.14 -6.12 -13.30
CA LEU A 166 7.98 -5.27 -12.13
C LEU A 166 7.53 -3.89 -12.57
N ILE A 167 6.56 -3.32 -11.86
CA ILE A 167 6.20 -1.91 -12.00
C ILE A 167 6.13 -1.23 -10.64
N VAL A 168 6.81 -0.09 -10.53
CA VAL A 168 6.76 0.77 -9.34
C VAL A 168 6.05 2.05 -9.76
N GLY A 169 4.76 2.12 -9.44
CA GLY A 169 3.85 3.20 -9.78
C GLY A 169 2.66 2.75 -10.62
N GLN A 170 1.87 3.72 -11.07
CA GLN A 170 0.75 3.50 -11.99
C GLN A 170 0.98 4.32 -13.28
N PRO A 171 1.16 3.67 -14.44
CA PRO A 171 1.25 4.38 -15.70
C PRO A 171 -0.14 4.94 -16.05
N LEU A 172 -0.15 6.17 -16.56
CA LEU A 172 -1.33 6.84 -17.07
C LEU A 172 -1.02 7.44 -18.45
N PRO A 173 -2.04 7.66 -19.31
CA PRO A 173 -1.83 8.24 -20.64
C PRO A 173 -1.10 9.59 -20.59
N ASN A 174 -0.33 9.90 -21.64
CA ASN A 174 0.40 11.18 -21.80
C ASN A 174 1.52 11.44 -20.77
N ASN A 175 2.16 10.38 -20.25
CA ASN A 175 3.31 10.50 -19.35
C ASN A 175 2.99 11.21 -18.02
N THR A 176 1.76 11.03 -17.53
CA THR A 176 1.29 11.57 -16.26
C THR A 176 1.10 10.46 -15.23
N GLY A 177 1.94 9.43 -15.21
CA GLY A 177 1.80 8.33 -14.24
C GLY A 177 1.83 8.79 -12.77
N ILE A 178 1.39 7.94 -11.84
CA ILE A 178 1.51 8.15 -10.39
C ILE A 178 2.77 7.42 -9.92
N THR A 179 3.68 8.12 -9.25
CA THR A 179 4.90 7.50 -8.67
C THR A 179 4.56 6.64 -7.45
N ALA A 180 5.36 5.60 -7.21
CA ALA A 180 5.34 4.80 -6.00
C ALA A 180 6.77 4.65 -5.46
N SER A 181 6.91 4.18 -4.22
CA SER A 181 8.21 3.95 -3.58
C SER A 181 8.21 2.67 -2.77
N ILE A 182 9.28 1.88 -2.85
CA ILE A 182 9.40 0.59 -2.14
C ILE A 182 10.63 0.49 -1.21
N GLY A 183 11.51 1.48 -1.22
CA GLY A 183 12.78 1.44 -0.50
C GLY A 183 13.87 0.72 -1.28
N THR A 184 15.10 0.78 -0.77
CA THR A 184 16.27 0.18 -1.45
C THR A 184 16.23 -1.34 -1.37
N GLN A 185 16.52 -2.02 -2.48
CA GLN A 185 16.55 -3.47 -2.59
C GLN A 185 17.99 -3.92 -2.87
N SER A 186 18.70 -4.45 -1.86
CA SER A 186 20.14 -4.78 -1.99
C SER A 186 20.38 -6.28 -1.95
N HIS A 187 20.90 -6.84 -3.06
CA HIS A 187 21.20 -8.26 -3.26
C HIS A 187 20.05 -9.20 -2.88
N HIS A 188 18.82 -8.79 -3.21
CA HIS A 188 17.60 -9.53 -2.91
C HIS A 188 17.33 -10.70 -3.87
N GLY A 189 18.16 -10.90 -4.91
CA GLY A 189 18.15 -12.12 -5.73
C GLY A 189 16.85 -12.42 -6.47
N ASN A 190 16.12 -11.38 -6.92
CA ASN A 190 15.00 -11.58 -7.84
C ASN A 190 15.52 -11.99 -9.23
N ILE A 191 14.82 -12.89 -9.90
CA ILE A 191 15.27 -13.54 -11.14
C ILE A 191 14.35 -13.14 -12.30
N TRP A 192 14.95 -12.70 -13.40
CA TRP A 192 14.29 -12.35 -14.65
C TRP A 192 14.38 -13.50 -15.65
N SER A 193 13.56 -14.53 -15.44
CA SER A 193 13.70 -15.81 -16.16
C SER A 193 13.32 -15.76 -17.65
N GLN A 194 12.54 -14.78 -18.08
CA GLN A 194 12.07 -14.61 -19.46
C GLN A 194 12.07 -13.15 -19.88
N ALA A 195 12.17 -12.91 -21.19
CA ALA A 195 12.01 -11.56 -21.76
C ALA A 195 10.57 -11.04 -21.60
N ALA A 196 10.41 -9.72 -21.57
CA ALA A 196 9.10 -9.10 -21.60
C ALA A 196 8.36 -9.38 -22.93
N ALA A 197 7.04 -9.50 -22.85
CA ALA A 197 6.17 -9.74 -23.99
C ALA A 197 6.04 -8.49 -24.87
N GLY A 198 6.20 -8.67 -26.18
CA GLY A 198 5.94 -7.62 -27.17
C GLY A 198 6.86 -6.41 -27.03
N GLN A 199 6.29 -5.25 -26.69
CA GLN A 199 7.02 -3.99 -26.42
C GLN A 199 7.09 -3.66 -24.93
N GLY A 200 6.84 -4.67 -24.08
CA GLY A 200 6.90 -4.58 -22.64
C GLY A 200 8.31 -4.37 -22.09
N LEU A 201 8.41 -4.22 -20.77
CA LEU A 201 9.66 -4.08 -20.02
C LEU A 201 9.72 -5.08 -18.87
N GLN A 202 10.88 -5.67 -18.60
CA GLN A 202 11.04 -6.50 -17.42
C GLN A 202 10.88 -5.66 -16.15
N ALA A 203 11.41 -4.43 -16.12
CA ALA A 203 11.17 -3.50 -15.01
C ALA A 203 10.80 -2.10 -15.49
N PHE A 204 9.79 -1.49 -14.86
CA PHE A 204 9.32 -0.14 -15.16
C PHE A 204 9.11 0.72 -13.91
N LEU A 205 9.92 1.78 -13.76
CA LEU A 205 9.70 2.84 -12.80
C LEU A 205 8.90 3.96 -13.46
N VAL A 206 7.76 4.30 -12.88
CA VAL A 206 6.86 5.33 -13.44
C VAL A 206 7.40 6.72 -13.12
N ASN A 207 7.47 7.58 -14.15
CA ASN A 207 7.94 8.97 -14.07
C ASN A 207 9.29 9.12 -13.33
N PRO A 208 10.36 8.47 -13.81
CA PRO A 208 11.63 8.46 -13.12
C PRO A 208 12.24 9.87 -13.02
N THR A 209 12.60 10.27 -11.81
CA THR A 209 13.46 11.39 -11.45
C THR A 209 14.65 10.84 -10.69
N PHE A 210 15.72 11.62 -10.57
CA PHE A 210 16.87 11.20 -9.75
C PHE A 210 16.45 10.84 -8.32
N GLU A 211 15.61 11.68 -7.71
CA GLU A 211 15.16 11.49 -6.33
C GLU A 211 14.29 10.24 -6.17
N ASN A 212 13.30 10.02 -7.05
CA ASN A 212 12.41 8.86 -6.89
C ASN A 212 13.07 7.53 -7.31
N THR A 213 14.11 7.58 -8.14
CA THR A 213 14.93 6.42 -8.47
C THR A 213 15.67 5.91 -7.24
N LEU A 214 16.23 6.82 -6.44
CA LEU A 214 16.91 6.47 -5.18
C LEU A 214 15.94 5.92 -4.12
N GLN A 215 14.69 6.37 -4.11
CA GLN A 215 13.64 5.87 -3.20
C GLN A 215 13.21 4.41 -3.48
N SER A 216 13.63 3.82 -4.61
CA SER A 216 13.29 2.44 -5.00
C SER A 216 14.46 1.73 -5.69
N GLN A 217 15.70 2.11 -5.38
CA GLN A 217 16.89 1.61 -6.06
C GLN A 217 17.13 0.12 -5.78
N PHE A 218 17.54 -0.60 -6.81
CA PHE A 218 18.05 -1.97 -6.72
C PHE A 218 19.58 -1.95 -6.79
N ILE A 219 20.23 -2.55 -5.80
CA ILE A 219 21.67 -2.85 -5.81
C ILE A 219 21.77 -4.35 -6.05
N VAL A 220 22.37 -4.74 -7.17
CA VAL A 220 22.39 -6.11 -7.69
C VAL A 220 23.81 -6.48 -8.10
N ASP A 221 24.11 -7.77 -8.13
CA ASP A 221 25.32 -8.29 -8.79
C ASP A 221 24.85 -9.06 -10.02
N CYS A 222 25.00 -8.47 -11.21
CA CYS A 222 24.53 -9.08 -12.45
C CYS A 222 25.37 -10.30 -12.86
N ASP A 223 26.60 -10.41 -12.37
CA ASP A 223 27.60 -11.42 -12.78
C ASP A 223 27.72 -12.59 -11.78
N GLU A 224 27.03 -12.52 -10.64
CA GLU A 224 27.01 -13.56 -9.59
C GLU A 224 26.49 -14.94 -10.09
N GLY A 225 25.72 -14.96 -11.18
CA GLY A 225 25.21 -16.19 -11.78
C GLY A 225 26.27 -16.96 -12.57
N ASP A 226 26.86 -17.99 -11.97
CA ASP A 226 27.74 -18.97 -12.65
C ASP A 226 27.14 -19.40 -14.03
N ASN A 227 27.84 -19.11 -15.13
CA ASN A 227 27.55 -19.60 -16.49
C ASN A 227 26.16 -19.26 -17.10
N ASN A 228 25.67 -18.01 -17.03
CA ASN A 228 24.49 -17.55 -17.81
C ASN A 228 23.13 -18.19 -17.43
N GLN A 229 22.97 -18.80 -16.24
CA GLN A 229 21.72 -19.51 -15.90
C GLN A 229 20.77 -18.77 -14.96
N VAL A 230 21.20 -17.71 -14.27
CA VAL A 230 20.36 -16.91 -13.38
C VAL A 230 20.57 -15.44 -13.71
N ASP A 231 19.51 -14.75 -14.09
CA ASP A 231 19.56 -13.34 -14.47
C ASP A 231 19.00 -12.47 -13.33
N PHE A 232 19.87 -11.85 -12.55
CA PHE A 232 19.49 -10.95 -11.46
C PHE A 232 19.15 -9.54 -11.93
N CYS A 233 19.43 -9.22 -13.20
CA CYS A 233 19.28 -7.90 -13.76
C CYS A 233 18.28 -7.90 -14.91
N PRO A 234 17.33 -6.95 -14.96
CA PRO A 234 16.42 -6.90 -16.11
C PRO A 234 17.20 -6.47 -17.35
N THR A 235 17.23 -7.32 -18.37
CA THR A 235 17.78 -7.05 -19.71
C THR A 235 17.13 -5.83 -20.39
N ASN A 236 15.89 -5.49 -20.04
CA ASN A 236 15.24 -4.25 -20.45
C ASN A 236 14.49 -3.56 -19.31
N ASN A 237 14.88 -2.33 -19.01
CA ASN A 237 14.20 -1.47 -18.03
C ASN A 237 14.16 -0.01 -18.50
N ALA A 238 13.24 0.78 -17.93
CA ALA A 238 12.98 2.16 -18.39
C ALA A 238 14.02 3.21 -18.00
N VAL A 239 14.87 2.94 -17.00
CA VAL A 239 15.71 3.96 -16.33
C VAL A 239 17.21 3.68 -16.51
N GLY A 240 17.59 2.50 -17.00
CA GLY A 240 18.97 2.09 -17.16
C GLY A 240 19.64 1.73 -15.83
N THR A 241 20.93 2.03 -15.72
CA THR A 241 21.83 1.58 -14.64
C THR A 241 21.71 2.37 -13.33
N GLU A 242 20.94 3.46 -13.29
CA GLU A 242 20.74 4.25 -12.07
C GLU A 242 19.73 3.59 -11.12
N TRP A 243 18.75 2.89 -11.69
CA TRP A 243 17.71 2.19 -10.92
C TRP A 243 18.13 0.77 -10.54
N PHE A 244 18.78 0.04 -11.46
CA PHE A 244 19.47 -1.22 -11.18
C PHE A 244 20.97 -0.95 -11.22
N PHE A 245 21.54 -0.67 -10.06
CA PHE A 245 22.96 -0.43 -9.89
C PHE A 245 23.69 -1.77 -9.72
N ASP A 246 24.54 -2.08 -10.70
CA ASP A 246 25.39 -3.28 -10.70
C ASP A 246 26.62 -3.04 -9.81
N GLU A 247 26.68 -3.78 -8.71
CA GLU A 247 27.76 -3.76 -7.73
C GLU A 247 28.36 -5.16 -7.63
N ASP A 248 29.60 -5.32 -8.10
CA ASP A 248 30.41 -6.53 -7.87
C ASP A 248 30.50 -6.80 -6.36
N ASN A 249 29.81 -7.84 -5.88
CA ASN A 249 29.76 -8.15 -4.45
C ASN A 249 30.29 -9.56 -4.18
N PRO A 250 31.28 -9.72 -3.29
CA PRO A 250 31.76 -11.06 -2.92
C PRO A 250 30.75 -11.87 -2.09
N SER A 251 29.68 -11.26 -1.59
CA SER A 251 28.60 -11.91 -0.84
C SER A 251 27.48 -12.34 -1.78
N SER A 252 26.97 -13.55 -1.61
CA SER A 252 25.93 -14.04 -2.50
C SER A 252 24.58 -13.34 -2.28
N SER A 253 23.88 -13.04 -3.37
CA SER A 253 22.48 -12.65 -3.40
C SER A 253 21.59 -13.67 -2.71
N TYR A 254 20.46 -13.18 -2.22
CA TYR A 254 19.45 -14.01 -1.59
C TYR A 254 18.97 -15.13 -2.54
N PHE A 255 18.88 -16.36 -2.04
CA PHE A 255 18.39 -17.52 -2.80
C PHE A 255 17.39 -18.36 -2.00
N CYS A 256 16.39 -18.91 -2.68
CA CYS A 256 15.24 -19.61 -2.09
C CYS A 256 15.51 -21.06 -1.60
N ALA A 257 16.77 -21.49 -1.42
CA ALA A 257 17.11 -22.88 -1.03
C ALA A 257 17.08 -23.20 0.46
N THR A 258 16.88 -22.24 1.36
CA THR A 258 16.90 -22.55 2.79
C THR A 258 15.62 -23.30 3.19
N ALA A 259 15.71 -24.26 4.13
CA ALA A 259 14.53 -25.00 4.62
C ALA A 259 13.44 -24.10 5.24
N ASN A 260 13.75 -22.82 5.47
CA ASN A 260 12.84 -21.77 5.91
C ASN A 260 12.43 -20.79 4.80
N ALA A 261 12.87 -20.99 3.56
CA ALA A 261 12.38 -20.24 2.40
C ALA A 261 11.01 -20.81 1.99
N CYS A 262 10.91 -22.13 1.74
CA CYS A 262 9.65 -22.85 1.44
C CYS A 262 9.84 -24.38 1.70
N PRO A 263 8.80 -25.22 1.82
CA PRO A 263 7.86 -25.47 2.93
C PRO A 263 8.39 -26.42 4.06
N GLN A 264 7.74 -26.33 5.25
CA GLN A 264 8.00 -26.93 6.61
C GLN A 264 8.48 -25.95 7.69
N GLY A 265 8.74 -24.68 7.34
CA GLY A 265 9.08 -23.65 8.30
C GLY A 265 9.01 -22.27 7.68
N VAL A 266 7.78 -21.80 7.41
CA VAL A 266 7.35 -20.40 7.20
C VAL A 266 8.43 -19.44 6.70
N GLY A 267 8.36 -19.06 5.42
CA GLY A 267 9.09 -17.94 4.83
C GLY A 267 9.20 -16.75 5.78
N TYR A 268 10.32 -16.68 6.47
CA TYR A 268 10.78 -15.55 7.27
C TYR A 268 12.26 -15.46 6.97
N GLY A 269 12.62 -14.70 5.94
CA GLY A 269 13.91 -14.06 6.00
C GLY A 269 13.77 -12.88 6.96
N GLY A 270 14.70 -12.76 7.90
CA GLY A 270 14.67 -11.67 8.86
C GLY A 270 14.42 -10.31 8.21
N TYR A 271 13.83 -9.43 8.99
CA TYR A 271 13.60 -8.06 8.59
C TYR A 271 14.93 -7.34 8.30
N ILE A 272 14.98 -6.53 7.24
CA ILE A 272 16.06 -5.56 7.05
C ILE A 272 16.01 -4.61 8.25
N LYS A 273 17.02 -4.76 9.11
CA LYS A 273 17.13 -3.96 10.33
C LYS A 273 17.83 -2.62 10.11
N GLN A 274 18.52 -2.45 8.99
CA GLN A 274 19.29 -1.23 8.74
C GLN A 274 18.43 -0.22 7.98
N PRO A 275 18.52 1.08 8.31
CA PRO A 275 17.85 2.12 7.54
C PRO A 275 18.36 2.14 6.11
N ASP A 276 17.44 2.32 5.16
CA ASP A 276 17.76 2.49 3.74
C ASP A 276 17.77 3.97 3.31
N GLU A 277 17.87 4.23 2.01
CA GLU A 277 17.88 5.59 1.47
C GLU A 277 16.51 6.27 1.57
N LEU A 278 15.41 5.53 1.45
CA LEU A 278 14.06 6.05 1.62
C LEU A 278 13.84 6.50 3.07
N ASP A 279 14.35 5.75 4.04
CA ASP A 279 14.23 6.07 5.47
C ASP A 279 14.90 7.38 5.84
N LYS A 280 16.10 7.64 5.31
CA LYS A 280 16.81 8.91 5.51
C LYS A 280 16.01 10.06 4.93
N ARG A 281 15.52 9.91 3.70
CA ARG A 281 14.73 10.94 3.01
C ARG A 281 13.44 11.26 3.73
N LEU A 282 12.75 10.25 4.27
CA LEU A 282 11.56 10.45 5.08
C LEU A 282 11.87 11.20 6.38
N ALA A 283 12.95 10.83 7.08
CA ALA A 283 13.38 11.51 8.31
C ALA A 283 13.79 12.97 8.07
N GLU A 284 14.45 13.25 6.95
CA GLU A 284 14.89 14.59 6.56
C GLU A 284 13.78 15.46 5.95
N GLY A 285 12.66 14.86 5.52
CA GLY A 285 11.61 15.55 4.77
C GLY A 285 11.94 15.78 3.29
N ASN A 286 12.89 15.01 2.75
CA ASN A 286 13.35 15.05 1.35
C ASN A 286 12.70 13.97 0.47
N PHE A 287 11.54 13.45 0.90
CA PHE A 287 10.74 12.53 0.08
C PHE A 287 10.16 13.27 -1.12
N THR A 288 10.09 12.60 -2.28
CA THR A 288 9.48 13.16 -3.49
C THR A 288 8.43 12.23 -4.09
N ALA A 289 7.31 12.80 -4.50
CA ALA A 289 6.29 12.10 -5.29
C ALA A 289 5.74 13.02 -6.38
N SER A 290 5.23 12.43 -7.48
CA SER A 290 4.64 13.24 -8.55
C SER A 290 3.39 14.00 -8.08
N ASP A 291 2.65 13.41 -7.13
CA ASP A 291 1.39 13.94 -6.61
C ASP A 291 1.18 13.48 -5.17
N PHE A 292 0.34 14.24 -4.45
CA PHE A 292 -0.03 13.96 -3.06
C PHE A 292 1.16 13.81 -2.11
N GLU A 293 2.24 14.54 -2.38
CA GLU A 293 3.52 14.44 -1.66
C GLU A 293 3.35 14.64 -0.15
N ASP A 294 2.54 15.60 0.29
CA ASP A 294 2.32 15.88 1.72
C ASP A 294 1.78 14.67 2.49
N ASN A 295 0.74 14.01 1.97
CA ASN A 295 0.20 12.80 2.59
C ASN A 295 1.19 11.63 2.49
N GLN A 296 1.83 11.42 1.34
CA GLN A 296 2.80 10.35 1.17
C GLN A 296 4.00 10.51 2.13
N LEU A 297 4.48 11.74 2.32
CA LEU A 297 5.53 12.06 3.29
C LEU A 297 5.03 11.81 4.72
N TRP A 298 3.86 12.31 5.10
CA TRP A 298 3.31 12.10 6.45
C TRP A 298 3.09 10.61 6.77
N MET A 299 2.55 9.86 5.81
CA MET A 299 2.35 8.41 5.93
C MET A 299 3.70 7.70 6.07
N GLY A 300 4.68 8.05 5.24
CA GLY A 300 6.03 7.48 5.32
C GLY A 300 6.76 7.79 6.61
N GLN A 301 6.61 9.01 7.13
CA GLN A 301 7.13 9.39 8.43
C GLN A 301 6.42 8.64 9.57
N SER A 302 5.12 8.44 9.47
CA SER A 302 4.35 7.61 10.43
C SER A 302 4.84 6.17 10.45
N HIS A 303 5.08 5.60 9.27
CA HIS A 303 5.65 4.27 9.08
C HIS A 303 7.07 4.14 9.64
N LEU A 304 7.93 5.11 9.35
CA LEU A 304 9.30 5.14 9.86
C LEU A 304 9.30 5.24 11.38
N TYR A 305 8.49 6.14 11.95
CA TYR A 305 8.34 6.28 13.40
C TYR A 305 7.92 4.95 14.05
N ALA A 306 6.92 4.27 13.49
CA ALA A 306 6.44 3.00 13.99
C ALA A 306 7.52 1.90 13.93
N ARG A 307 8.22 1.74 12.80
CA ARG A 307 9.25 0.71 12.65
C ARG A 307 10.46 0.93 13.56
N VAL A 308 10.88 2.18 13.77
CA VAL A 308 11.97 2.49 14.70
C VAL A 308 11.52 2.25 16.14
N SER A 309 10.32 2.71 16.50
CA SER A 309 9.78 2.55 17.86
C SER A 309 9.48 1.09 18.22
N ASP A 310 9.16 0.25 17.23
CA ASP A 310 8.95 -1.19 17.36
C ASP A 310 10.26 -2.00 17.34
N GLY A 311 11.41 -1.34 17.15
CA GLY A 311 12.71 -2.01 17.05
C GLY A 311 12.90 -2.86 15.78
N ILE A 312 12.08 -2.62 14.75
CA ILE A 312 12.22 -3.27 13.43
C ILE A 312 13.42 -2.68 12.69
N VAL A 313 13.60 -1.36 12.77
CA VAL A 313 14.78 -0.66 12.23
C VAL A 313 15.68 -0.25 13.40
N GLU A 314 16.92 -0.74 13.38
CA GLU A 314 17.97 -0.41 14.34
C GLU A 314 18.63 0.92 13.93
N VAL A 315 18.44 1.94 14.78
CA VAL A 315 18.90 3.30 14.50
C VAL A 315 20.08 3.65 15.42
N ALA A 316 21.12 4.25 14.84
CA ALA A 316 22.25 4.73 15.63
C ALA A 316 21.85 5.94 16.49
N PRO A 317 22.25 6.00 17.78
CA PRO A 317 21.97 7.15 18.63
C PRO A 317 22.50 8.46 18.03
N ASN A 318 21.71 9.54 18.12
CA ASN A 318 21.98 10.87 17.56
C ASN A 318 22.07 10.91 16.03
N SER A 319 21.58 9.90 15.32
CA SER A 319 21.36 10.01 13.87
C SER A 319 20.19 10.95 13.55
N GLU A 320 20.03 11.33 12.28
CA GLU A 320 18.89 12.11 11.81
C GLU A 320 17.57 11.39 12.06
N ILE A 321 17.54 10.06 11.89
CA ILE A 321 16.36 9.23 12.16
C ILE A 321 16.03 9.23 13.67
N ASP A 322 17.03 9.14 14.56
CA ASP A 322 16.83 9.23 16.02
C ASP A 322 16.29 10.61 16.44
N SER A 323 16.83 11.66 15.83
CA SER A 323 16.36 13.04 16.02
C SER A 323 14.94 13.23 15.51
N PHE A 324 14.60 12.63 14.37
CA PHE A 324 13.26 12.62 13.78
C PHE A 324 12.23 11.98 14.71
N VAL A 325 12.53 10.82 15.29
CA VAL A 325 11.62 10.14 16.25
C VAL A 325 11.40 11.01 17.48
N SER A 326 12.48 11.58 18.03
CA SER A 326 12.38 12.47 19.20
C SER A 326 11.54 13.72 18.92
N ALA A 327 11.72 14.34 17.74
CA ALA A 327 10.98 15.54 17.32
C ALA A 327 9.49 15.27 17.11
N ASN A 328 9.12 14.07 16.65
CA ASN A 328 7.74 13.69 16.33
C ASN A 328 6.98 13.06 17.50
N TYR A 329 7.56 13.00 18.70
CA TYR A 329 6.87 12.43 19.86
C TYR A 329 5.54 13.15 20.17
N ASN A 330 5.49 14.49 20.11
CA ASN A 330 4.27 15.26 20.43
C ASN A 330 3.44 15.68 19.21
N THR A 331 3.85 15.31 17.99
CA THR A 331 3.09 15.59 16.76
C THR A 331 2.01 14.53 16.55
N THR A 332 1.17 14.70 15.52
CA THR A 332 0.13 13.71 15.14
C THR A 332 0.73 12.33 14.91
N ILE A 333 1.91 12.25 14.30
CA ILE A 333 2.67 11.00 14.08
C ILE A 333 2.87 10.22 15.37
N GLY A 334 3.54 10.80 16.38
CA GLY A 334 3.80 10.11 17.64
C GLY A 334 2.54 9.89 18.47
N GLN A 335 1.56 10.81 18.39
CA GLN A 335 0.30 10.67 19.11
C GLN A 335 -0.55 9.51 18.59
N PHE A 336 -0.71 9.38 17.27
CA PHE A 336 -1.41 8.25 16.66
C PHE A 336 -0.67 6.94 16.89
N TYR A 337 0.65 6.88 16.71
CA TYR A 337 1.41 5.66 17.02
C TYR A 337 1.13 5.16 18.44
N ARG A 338 1.19 6.04 19.45
CA ARG A 338 0.93 5.61 20.83
C ARG A 338 -0.54 5.32 21.12
N LEU A 339 -1.48 5.86 20.34
CA LEU A 339 -2.89 5.48 20.41
C LEU A 339 -3.05 4.06 19.85
N GLU A 340 -2.51 3.81 18.66
CA GLU A 340 -2.53 2.50 17.99
C GLU A 340 -1.91 1.41 18.88
N LYS A 341 -0.80 1.70 19.58
CA LYS A 341 -0.22 0.76 20.54
C LYS A 341 -1.14 0.44 21.70
N SER A 342 -1.82 1.44 22.25
CA SER A 342 -2.80 1.21 23.31
C SER A 342 -4.05 0.47 22.79
N ILE A 343 -4.37 0.59 21.50
CA ILE A 343 -5.41 -0.22 20.86
C ILE A 343 -4.94 -1.67 20.68
N ASP A 344 -3.71 -1.90 20.22
CA ASP A 344 -3.14 -3.25 20.14
C ASP A 344 -3.17 -3.93 21.52
N GLU A 345 -2.83 -3.20 22.60
CA GLU A 345 -2.90 -3.68 23.98
C GLU A 345 -4.34 -3.96 24.45
N LEU A 346 -5.33 -3.17 24.01
CA LEU A 346 -6.75 -3.38 24.32
C LEU A 346 -7.27 -4.72 23.80
N LEU A 347 -6.73 -5.19 22.67
CA LEU A 347 -7.18 -6.41 21.98
C LEU A 347 -6.57 -7.69 22.57
N VAL A 348 -5.78 -7.59 23.64
CA VAL A 348 -5.17 -8.74 24.31
C VAL A 348 -5.70 -8.84 25.73
N PRO A 349 -6.16 -10.01 26.19
CA PRO A 349 -6.35 -10.23 27.61
C PRO A 349 -5.05 -9.94 28.37
N ASP A 350 -5.15 -9.37 29.57
CA ASP A 350 -3.97 -9.26 30.42
C ASP A 350 -3.45 -10.66 30.81
N ALA A 351 -2.20 -10.72 31.27
CA ALA A 351 -1.51 -11.99 31.53
C ALA A 351 -2.20 -12.87 32.60
N ASP A 352 -2.92 -12.26 33.55
CA ASP A 352 -3.64 -12.99 34.60
C ASP A 352 -4.94 -13.57 34.01
N ALA A 353 -5.68 -12.78 33.23
CA ALA A 353 -6.86 -13.22 32.52
C ALA A 353 -6.54 -14.33 31.51
N ASP A 354 -5.48 -14.18 30.71
CA ASP A 354 -5.02 -15.20 29.74
C ASP A 354 -4.65 -16.52 30.43
N SER A 355 -3.94 -16.45 31.56
CA SER A 355 -3.58 -17.62 32.37
C SER A 355 -4.82 -18.35 32.92
N LEU A 356 -5.85 -17.60 33.34
CA LEU A 356 -7.10 -18.16 33.83
C LEU A 356 -7.95 -18.76 32.70
N ILE A 357 -8.02 -18.11 31.54
CA ILE A 357 -8.69 -18.64 30.34
C ILE A 357 -8.09 -20.01 29.99
N TYR A 358 -6.76 -20.08 29.88
CA TYR A 358 -6.06 -21.34 29.60
C TYR A 358 -6.36 -22.42 30.65
N LEU A 359 -6.36 -22.06 31.93
CA LEU A 359 -6.67 -22.99 33.02
C LEU A 359 -8.10 -23.54 32.93
N TYR A 360 -9.07 -22.67 32.66
CA TYR A 360 -10.47 -23.06 32.54
C TYR A 360 -10.71 -23.93 31.31
N ASP A 361 -10.10 -23.62 30.17
CA ASP A 361 -10.19 -24.44 28.96
C ASP A 361 -9.63 -25.85 29.17
N GLN A 362 -8.46 -25.96 29.82
CA GLN A 362 -7.87 -27.26 30.17
C GLN A 362 -8.77 -28.05 31.13
N ALA A 363 -9.38 -27.37 32.11
CA ALA A 363 -10.30 -28.01 33.04
C ALA A 363 -11.57 -28.51 32.33
N VAL A 364 -12.18 -27.68 31.47
CA VAL A 364 -13.36 -28.05 30.68
C VAL A 364 -13.07 -29.26 29.80
N ALA A 365 -11.97 -29.24 29.04
CA ALA A 365 -11.56 -30.36 28.20
C ALA A 365 -11.31 -31.64 29.03
N GLY A 366 -10.66 -31.52 30.18
CA GLY A 366 -10.41 -32.63 31.10
C GLY A 366 -11.70 -33.24 31.64
N TYR A 367 -12.66 -32.42 32.08
CA TYR A 367 -13.94 -32.89 32.60
C TYR A 367 -14.82 -33.53 31.51
N LEU A 368 -14.88 -32.95 30.31
CA LEU A 368 -15.58 -33.54 29.18
C LEU A 368 -14.98 -34.89 28.78
N GLY A 369 -13.65 -34.99 28.77
CA GLY A 369 -12.92 -36.25 28.56
C GLY A 369 -13.28 -37.31 29.60
N ASN A 370 -13.28 -36.94 30.89
CA ASN A 370 -13.66 -37.86 31.96
C ASN A 370 -15.12 -38.32 31.85
N MET A 371 -16.05 -37.42 31.53
CA MET A 371 -17.46 -37.76 31.31
C MET A 371 -17.63 -38.77 30.17
N ALA A 372 -16.85 -38.66 29.09
CA ALA A 372 -16.88 -39.62 27.99
C ALA A 372 -16.36 -41.01 28.41
N VAL A 373 -15.35 -41.07 29.29
CA VAL A 373 -14.89 -42.34 29.87
C VAL A 373 -15.97 -42.95 30.76
N LEU A 374 -16.60 -42.16 31.62
CA LEU A 374 -17.68 -42.61 32.51
C LEU A 374 -18.89 -43.12 31.71
N ASP A 375 -19.23 -42.50 30.58
CA ASP A 375 -20.28 -43.00 29.68
C ASP A 375 -19.98 -44.40 29.12
N SER A 376 -18.73 -44.65 28.73
CA SER A 376 -18.28 -45.98 28.29
C SER A 376 -18.38 -47.01 29.42
N LEU A 377 -17.97 -46.64 30.63
CA LEU A 377 -18.02 -47.52 31.81
C LEU A 377 -19.45 -47.87 32.22
N ILE A 378 -20.37 -46.91 32.17
CA ILE A 378 -21.80 -47.13 32.43
C ILE A 378 -22.37 -48.14 31.43
N TYR A 379 -22.06 -47.98 30.14
CA TYR A 379 -22.54 -48.88 29.08
C TYR A 379 -22.02 -50.32 29.22
N HIS A 380 -20.78 -50.48 29.69
CA HIS A 380 -20.12 -51.78 29.86
C HIS A 380 -20.17 -52.33 31.29
N ALA A 381 -20.96 -51.74 32.18
CA ALA A 381 -21.00 -52.12 33.59
C ALA A 381 -21.41 -53.59 33.80
N ALA A 382 -20.64 -54.32 34.61
CA ALA A 382 -20.88 -55.74 34.90
C ALA A 382 -22.05 -55.96 35.87
N SER A 383 -22.44 -54.94 36.63
CA SER A 383 -23.55 -54.97 37.58
C SER A 383 -24.29 -53.65 37.65
N SER A 384 -25.52 -53.68 38.15
CA SER A 384 -26.32 -52.48 38.40
C SER A 384 -25.69 -51.56 39.45
N ASN A 385 -24.93 -52.12 40.41
CA ASN A 385 -24.27 -51.31 41.43
C ASN A 385 -23.08 -50.54 40.84
N ASP A 386 -22.30 -51.17 39.96
CA ASP A 386 -21.19 -50.49 39.27
C ASP A 386 -21.73 -49.39 38.35
N SER A 387 -22.80 -49.69 37.60
CA SER A 387 -23.47 -48.70 36.76
C SER A 387 -23.99 -47.50 37.55
N LEU A 388 -24.53 -47.72 38.75
CA LEU A 388 -25.01 -46.64 39.62
C LEU A 388 -23.85 -45.79 40.16
N ALA A 389 -22.75 -46.41 40.59
CA ALA A 389 -21.57 -45.70 41.09
C ALA A 389 -20.93 -44.81 40.00
N TYR A 390 -20.79 -45.31 38.77
CA TYR A 390 -20.28 -44.52 37.65
C TYR A 390 -21.23 -43.37 37.28
N LEU A 391 -22.55 -43.57 37.41
CA LEU A 391 -23.52 -42.50 37.20
C LEU A 391 -23.40 -41.40 38.27
N GLU A 392 -23.24 -41.76 39.54
CA GLU A 392 -23.02 -40.80 40.63
C GLU A 392 -21.73 -39.99 40.43
N GLU A 393 -20.64 -40.64 40.01
CA GLU A 393 -19.38 -39.97 39.68
C GLU A 393 -19.53 -39.03 38.47
N LYS A 394 -20.29 -39.44 37.45
CA LYS A 394 -20.58 -38.60 36.29
C LYS A 394 -21.37 -37.35 36.68
N LEU A 395 -22.35 -37.47 37.58
CA LEU A 395 -23.12 -36.33 38.07
C LEU A 395 -22.23 -35.37 38.87
N ALA A 396 -21.36 -35.88 39.76
CA ALA A 396 -20.41 -35.03 40.48
C ALA A 396 -19.40 -34.32 39.56
N THR A 397 -18.97 -35.00 38.49
CA THR A 397 -18.11 -34.40 37.44
C THR A 397 -18.86 -33.28 36.71
N ALA A 398 -20.13 -33.49 36.38
CA ALA A 398 -20.97 -32.48 35.73
C ALA A 398 -21.19 -31.24 36.62
N ASP A 399 -21.40 -31.43 37.93
CA ASP A 399 -21.52 -30.32 38.89
C ASP A 399 -20.23 -29.50 38.97
N THR A 400 -19.07 -30.18 38.94
CA THR A 400 -17.76 -29.50 38.96
C THR A 400 -17.52 -28.73 37.66
N LEU A 401 -17.85 -29.31 36.50
CA LEU A 401 -17.79 -28.65 35.21
C LEU A 401 -18.67 -27.39 35.19
N ALA A 402 -19.90 -27.47 35.72
CA ALA A 402 -20.79 -26.31 35.82
C ALA A 402 -20.17 -25.19 36.68
N GLY A 403 -19.45 -25.54 37.75
CA GLY A 403 -18.68 -24.59 38.56
C GLY A 403 -17.57 -23.88 37.78
N VAL A 404 -16.80 -24.60 36.96
CA VAL A 404 -15.75 -24.00 36.12
C VAL A 404 -16.36 -23.10 35.04
N LEU A 405 -17.46 -23.51 34.41
CA LEU A 405 -18.16 -22.68 33.42
C LEU A 405 -18.65 -21.37 34.05
N ALA A 406 -19.20 -21.40 35.27
CA ALA A 406 -19.60 -20.18 35.98
C ALA A 406 -18.43 -19.25 36.30
N LEU A 407 -17.23 -19.79 36.58
CA LEU A 407 -16.01 -18.98 36.75
C LEU A 407 -15.55 -18.36 35.43
N SER A 408 -15.62 -19.12 34.34
CA SER A 408 -15.32 -18.62 32.99
C SER A 408 -16.28 -17.49 32.57
N ASP A 409 -17.58 -17.64 32.84
CA ASP A 409 -18.59 -16.61 32.60
C ASP A 409 -18.30 -15.34 33.43
N THR A 410 -17.90 -15.51 34.70
CA THR A 410 -17.56 -14.39 35.58
C THR A 410 -16.33 -13.64 35.08
N LEU A 411 -15.28 -14.36 34.68
CA LEU A 411 -14.07 -13.77 34.12
C LEU A 411 -14.41 -12.99 32.83
N SER A 412 -15.17 -13.61 31.92
CA SER A 412 -15.61 -12.97 30.67
C SER A 412 -16.36 -11.66 30.93
N ALA A 413 -17.25 -11.64 31.93
CA ALA A 413 -18.01 -10.44 32.28
C ALA A 413 -17.11 -9.32 32.84
N VAL A 414 -16.11 -9.66 33.66
CA VAL A 414 -15.15 -8.69 34.21
C VAL A 414 -14.26 -8.13 33.11
N THR A 415 -13.64 -9.00 32.30
CA THR A 415 -12.77 -8.59 31.19
C THR A 415 -13.53 -7.71 30.18
N TYR A 416 -14.79 -8.04 29.90
CA TYR A 416 -15.62 -7.20 29.04
C TYR A 416 -15.95 -5.82 29.64
N ALA A 417 -16.20 -5.75 30.95
CA ALA A 417 -16.41 -4.46 31.61
C ALA A 417 -15.15 -3.58 31.57
N ASP A 418 -13.98 -4.17 31.77
CA ASP A 418 -12.69 -3.46 31.69
C ASP A 418 -12.39 -3.00 30.25
N LEU A 419 -12.68 -3.84 29.25
CA LEU A 419 -12.59 -3.51 27.83
C LEU A 419 -13.36 -2.21 27.51
N LEU A 420 -14.60 -2.08 27.99
CA LEU A 420 -15.43 -0.89 27.77
C LEU A 420 -14.82 0.37 28.40
N VAL A 421 -14.25 0.25 29.60
CA VAL A 421 -13.62 1.39 30.30
C VAL A 421 -12.35 1.84 29.58
N ILE A 422 -11.52 0.90 29.13
CA ILE A 422 -10.29 1.23 28.40
C ILE A 422 -10.65 1.83 27.03
N ALA A 423 -11.63 1.27 26.30
CA ALA A 423 -12.09 1.82 25.04
C ALA A 423 -12.55 3.29 25.16
N ASP A 424 -13.32 3.64 26.19
CA ASP A 424 -13.74 5.04 26.46
C ASP A 424 -12.56 5.99 26.77
N SER A 425 -11.56 5.49 27.50
CA SER A 425 -10.31 6.22 27.75
C SER A 425 -9.55 6.50 26.45
N LEU A 426 -9.45 5.49 25.57
CA LEU A 426 -8.80 5.63 24.25
C LEU A 426 -9.59 6.55 23.32
N GLN A 427 -10.92 6.56 23.41
CA GLN A 427 -11.75 7.54 22.71
C GLN A 427 -11.43 8.98 23.13
N THR A 428 -11.34 9.23 24.43
CA THR A 428 -10.96 10.54 24.96
C THR A 428 -9.58 10.97 24.44
N ARG A 429 -8.64 10.03 24.40
CA ARG A 429 -7.29 10.26 23.87
C ARG A 429 -7.29 10.57 22.38
N ASN A 430 -8.05 9.81 21.58
CA ASN A 430 -8.20 10.03 20.15
C ASN A 430 -8.81 11.41 19.86
N GLN A 431 -9.86 11.79 20.60
CA GLN A 431 -10.51 13.10 20.48
C GLN A 431 -9.56 14.27 20.76
N ALA A 432 -8.60 14.09 21.67
CA ALA A 432 -7.62 15.11 22.03
C ALA A 432 -6.56 15.40 20.94
N ILE A 433 -6.33 14.46 20.01
CA ILE A 433 -5.39 14.64 18.90
C ILE A 433 -5.87 15.77 18.00
N GLN A 434 -5.04 16.80 17.82
CA GLN A 434 -5.37 17.94 16.95
C GLN A 434 -4.89 17.64 15.53
N THR A 435 -5.84 17.57 14.60
CA THR A 435 -5.63 17.27 13.19
C THR A 435 -5.71 18.56 12.38
N SER A 436 -4.89 18.71 11.34
CA SER A 436 -4.95 19.83 10.40
C SER A 436 -5.19 19.39 8.96
N GLU A 437 -4.80 18.16 8.64
CA GLU A 437 -4.85 17.62 7.28
C GLU A 437 -5.94 16.53 7.16
N ILE A 438 -6.47 16.36 5.94
CA ILE A 438 -7.57 15.43 5.69
C ILE A 438 -7.22 13.98 6.05
N TYR A 439 -5.99 13.55 5.76
CA TYR A 439 -5.52 12.21 6.09
C TYR A 439 -5.41 11.97 7.60
N GLU A 440 -5.11 13.02 8.39
CA GLU A 440 -5.10 12.92 9.85
C GLU A 440 -6.52 12.85 10.42
N GLU A 441 -7.43 13.68 9.89
CA GLU A 441 -8.83 13.71 10.31
C GLU A 441 -9.55 12.40 9.97
N ASN A 442 -9.34 11.87 8.77
CA ASN A 442 -9.86 10.56 8.37
C ASN A 442 -9.37 9.48 9.34
N TRP A 443 -8.08 9.51 9.72
CA TRP A 443 -7.50 8.54 10.63
C TRP A 443 -8.09 8.61 12.03
N LYS A 444 -8.32 9.82 12.53
CA LYS A 444 -9.02 10.07 13.79
C LYS A 444 -10.44 9.52 13.76
N GLN A 445 -11.18 9.72 12.66
CA GLN A 445 -12.56 9.24 12.50
C GLN A 445 -12.64 7.72 12.42
N VAL A 446 -11.75 7.07 11.67
CA VAL A 446 -11.71 5.60 11.59
C VAL A 446 -11.41 4.98 12.96
N HIS A 447 -10.43 5.52 13.70
CA HIS A 447 -10.15 5.12 15.07
C HIS A 447 -11.36 5.26 15.99
N HIS A 448 -12.06 6.39 15.89
CA HIS A 448 -13.26 6.66 16.67
C HIS A 448 -14.33 5.59 16.39
N ILE A 449 -14.62 5.28 15.13
CA ILE A 449 -15.63 4.27 14.79
C ILE A 449 -15.18 2.88 15.24
N PHE A 450 -13.93 2.50 15.02
CA PHE A 450 -13.39 1.20 15.45
C PHE A 450 -13.56 0.98 16.95
N LEU A 451 -13.19 1.98 17.77
CA LEU A 451 -13.27 1.94 19.23
C LEU A 451 -14.70 1.93 19.77
N GLU A 452 -15.70 2.41 19.02
CA GLU A 452 -17.13 2.30 19.39
C GLU A 452 -17.79 0.99 18.94
N THR A 453 -17.09 0.18 18.15
CA THR A 453 -17.70 -0.97 17.44
C THR A 453 -16.87 -2.23 17.60
N VAL A 454 -16.02 -2.56 16.63
CA VAL A 454 -15.24 -3.79 16.55
C VAL A 454 -14.39 -4.00 17.80
N ALA A 455 -13.77 -2.94 18.33
CA ALA A 455 -12.93 -3.02 19.53
C ALA A 455 -13.67 -3.53 20.78
N ILE A 456 -14.98 -3.32 20.84
CA ILE A 456 -15.85 -3.73 21.95
C ILE A 456 -16.77 -4.90 21.58
N GLY A 457 -16.52 -5.56 20.44
CA GLY A 457 -17.34 -6.68 19.97
C GLY A 457 -18.73 -6.29 19.42
N ASP A 458 -19.00 -5.00 19.22
CA ASP A 458 -20.23 -4.53 18.57
C ASP A 458 -20.01 -4.33 17.06
N LEU A 459 -20.52 -5.25 16.25
CA LEU A 459 -20.41 -5.19 14.78
C LEU A 459 -21.53 -4.36 14.11
N SER A 460 -22.28 -3.59 14.91
CA SER A 460 -23.28 -2.66 14.41
C SER A 460 -22.65 -1.32 14.02
N LEU A 461 -23.21 -0.68 13.00
CA LEU A 461 -22.83 0.68 12.58
C LEU A 461 -24.09 1.53 12.56
N SER A 462 -24.04 2.69 13.21
CA SER A 462 -25.06 3.72 13.07
C SER A 462 -25.06 4.31 11.66
N ASP A 463 -26.17 4.93 11.24
CA ASP A 463 -26.24 5.53 9.89
C ASP A 463 -25.21 6.65 9.71
N GLY A 464 -24.94 7.44 10.75
CA GLY A 464 -23.87 8.44 10.72
C GLY A 464 -22.48 7.84 10.55
N GLN A 465 -22.18 6.72 11.23
CA GLN A 465 -20.90 6.01 11.05
C GLN A 465 -20.78 5.44 9.63
N LYS A 466 -21.88 4.92 9.05
CA LYS A 466 -21.89 4.45 7.64
C LYS A 466 -21.60 5.58 6.66
N ASP A 467 -22.22 6.74 6.82
CA ASP A 467 -22.02 7.89 5.95
C ASP A 467 -20.56 8.39 6.02
N THR A 468 -20.00 8.43 7.23
CA THR A 468 -18.58 8.76 7.44
C THR A 468 -17.66 7.75 6.76
N LEU A 469 -17.85 6.45 7.00
CA LEU A 469 -17.02 5.40 6.40
C LEU A 469 -17.13 5.40 4.87
N ALA A 470 -18.33 5.55 4.31
CA ALA A 470 -18.53 5.64 2.86
C ALA A 470 -17.79 6.85 2.26
N THR A 471 -17.83 7.99 2.95
CA THR A 471 -17.14 9.22 2.52
C THR A 471 -15.63 9.03 2.52
N ILE A 472 -15.05 8.38 3.53
CA ILE A 472 -13.61 8.12 3.62
C ILE A 472 -13.20 7.03 2.61
N ALA A 473 -13.94 5.93 2.55
CA ALA A 473 -13.65 4.78 1.69
C ALA A 473 -13.63 5.13 0.19
N GLY A 474 -14.46 6.10 -0.22
CA GLY A 474 -14.52 6.61 -1.59
C GLY A 474 -13.45 7.65 -1.96
N GLN A 475 -12.53 8.00 -1.05
CA GLN A 475 -11.43 8.91 -1.36
C GLN A 475 -10.31 8.20 -2.13
N CYS A 476 -9.48 8.98 -2.83
CA CYS A 476 -8.18 8.51 -3.28
C CYS A 476 -7.30 8.18 -2.05
N PRO A 477 -6.74 6.97 -1.93
CA PRO A 477 -5.88 6.64 -0.78
C PRO A 477 -4.62 7.49 -0.68
N LEU A 478 -4.12 8.00 -1.82
CA LEU A 478 -2.97 8.90 -1.83
C LEU A 478 -3.30 10.29 -1.30
N GLU A 479 -4.58 10.67 -1.17
CA GLU A 479 -5.03 11.93 -0.56
C GLU A 479 -5.58 11.70 0.86
N GLY A 480 -6.46 10.72 1.01
CA GLY A 480 -7.15 10.41 2.27
C GLY A 480 -6.34 9.59 3.26
N GLY A 481 -5.16 9.10 2.87
CA GLY A 481 -4.24 8.32 3.70
C GLY A 481 -4.67 6.87 3.91
N GLU A 482 -3.95 6.15 4.78
CA GLU A 482 -4.25 4.76 5.13
C GLU A 482 -5.67 4.56 5.67
N ALA A 483 -6.27 5.63 6.21
CA ALA A 483 -7.64 5.67 6.70
C ALA A 483 -8.65 5.19 5.66
N VAL A 484 -8.36 5.41 4.37
CA VAL A 484 -9.21 4.96 3.28
C VAL A 484 -9.38 3.43 3.30
N PHE A 485 -8.29 2.67 3.46
CA PHE A 485 -8.36 1.21 3.47
C PHE A 485 -9.04 0.67 4.73
N ALA A 486 -8.72 1.26 5.88
CA ALA A 486 -9.36 0.87 7.15
C ALA A 486 -10.86 1.20 7.14
N ALA A 487 -11.26 2.32 6.53
CA ALA A 487 -12.66 2.65 6.33
C ALA A 487 -13.35 1.62 5.41
N ARG A 488 -12.70 1.20 4.31
CA ARG A 488 -13.22 0.15 3.42
C ARG A 488 -13.41 -1.17 4.18
N ALA A 489 -12.44 -1.60 4.98
CA ALA A 489 -12.53 -2.83 5.76
C ALA A 489 -13.66 -2.79 6.80
N LEU A 490 -13.82 -1.67 7.53
CA LEU A 490 -14.94 -1.47 8.46
C LEU A 490 -16.29 -1.45 7.73
N TYR A 491 -16.36 -0.83 6.56
CA TYR A 491 -17.59 -0.66 5.80
C TYR A 491 -18.14 -1.99 5.22
N GLU A 492 -17.27 -2.99 5.05
CA GLU A 492 -17.65 -4.35 4.66
C GLU A 492 -18.58 -5.06 5.67
N LEU A 493 -18.68 -4.58 6.91
CA LEU A 493 -19.68 -5.03 7.89
C LEU A 493 -21.14 -4.80 7.44
N LYS A 494 -21.38 -3.97 6.41
CA LYS A 494 -22.73 -3.60 5.96
C LYS A 494 -22.97 -3.70 4.45
N MET A 495 -22.04 -3.25 3.61
CA MET A 495 -22.31 -3.16 2.16
C MET A 495 -22.05 -4.46 1.41
N GLY A 496 -21.01 -5.20 1.81
CA GLY A 496 -20.58 -6.42 1.13
C GLY A 496 -19.96 -6.16 -0.25
N ASN A 497 -18.73 -6.64 -0.43
CA ASN A 497 -18.00 -6.73 -1.70
C ASN A 497 -17.95 -5.43 -2.52
N GLN A 498 -17.85 -4.26 -1.89
CA GLN A 498 -17.70 -3.02 -2.65
C GLN A 498 -16.30 -2.98 -3.27
N LEU A 499 -16.23 -2.64 -4.56
CA LEU A 499 -14.98 -2.49 -5.29
C LEU A 499 -14.56 -1.02 -5.36
N TYR A 500 -13.26 -0.79 -5.26
CA TYR A 500 -12.64 0.52 -5.37
C TYR A 500 -11.50 0.45 -6.37
N ASP A 501 -11.56 1.28 -7.40
CA ASP A 501 -10.46 1.47 -8.33
C ASP A 501 -9.63 2.67 -7.89
N ASP A 502 -8.54 2.39 -7.16
CA ASP A 502 -7.66 3.43 -6.62
C ASP A 502 -6.98 4.25 -7.72
N SER A 503 -6.70 3.62 -8.87
CA SER A 503 -6.10 4.33 -10.00
C SER A 503 -7.06 5.39 -10.54
N LEU A 504 -8.36 5.05 -10.64
CA LEU A 504 -9.41 5.96 -11.09
C LEU A 504 -9.72 7.03 -10.05
N LEU A 505 -9.86 6.65 -8.78
CA LEU A 505 -10.12 7.58 -7.68
C LEU A 505 -9.03 8.64 -7.57
N CYS A 506 -7.76 8.23 -7.70
CA CYS A 506 -6.62 9.14 -7.65
C CYS A 506 -6.38 9.91 -8.96
N ALA A 507 -6.77 9.37 -10.11
CA ALA A 507 -6.73 10.13 -11.36
C ALA A 507 -7.80 11.24 -11.42
N ALA A 508 -8.98 11.00 -10.85
CA ALA A 508 -10.07 11.97 -10.83
C ALA A 508 -9.75 13.20 -9.96
N THR A 509 -9.10 13.01 -8.80
CA THR A 509 -8.72 14.09 -7.89
C THR A 509 -7.67 15.02 -8.49
N ARG A 510 -6.73 14.50 -9.30
CA ARG A 510 -5.78 15.31 -10.07
C ARG A 510 -6.43 16.32 -11.03
N SER A 511 -7.59 15.98 -11.60
CA SER A 511 -8.32 16.90 -12.49
C SER A 511 -8.94 18.09 -11.73
N LEU A 512 -9.06 17.98 -10.40
CA LEU A 512 -9.60 19.01 -9.50
C LEU A 512 -8.53 19.71 -8.66
N GLN A 513 -7.33 19.14 -8.56
CA GLN A 513 -6.16 19.80 -7.98
C GLN A 513 -5.74 20.97 -8.87
N ARG A 514 -6.24 22.16 -8.52
CA ARG A 514 -5.67 23.41 -8.98
C ARG A 514 -4.23 23.46 -8.45
N PRO A 515 -3.19 23.54 -9.29
CA PRO A 515 -1.82 23.46 -8.82
C PRO A 515 -1.56 24.53 -7.74
N ASN A 516 -1.16 24.10 -6.55
CA ASN A 516 -0.73 24.98 -5.45
C ASN A 516 0.71 25.49 -5.64
N SER A 517 1.13 25.70 -6.89
CA SER A 517 2.34 26.42 -7.24
C SER A 517 1.93 27.61 -8.10
N ALA A 518 1.76 28.74 -7.43
CA ALA A 518 1.61 30.04 -8.07
C ALA A 518 2.93 30.47 -8.73
N ASN A 519 3.32 29.80 -9.81
CA ASN A 519 3.99 30.48 -10.91
C ASN A 519 2.90 30.89 -11.88
N PRO A 520 2.38 32.13 -11.81
CA PRO A 520 1.45 32.63 -12.83
C PRO A 520 2.10 32.43 -14.20
N LEU A 521 1.49 31.59 -15.02
CA LEU A 521 1.93 31.39 -16.40
C LEU A 521 1.64 32.67 -17.18
N TYR A 522 2.65 33.51 -17.34
CA TYR A 522 2.55 34.75 -18.11
C TYR A 522 2.61 34.42 -19.61
N ILE A 523 1.46 34.36 -20.26
CA ILE A 523 1.36 34.15 -21.71
C ILE A 523 1.29 35.53 -22.39
N PRO A 524 2.29 35.91 -23.21
CA PRO A 524 2.25 37.18 -23.92
C PRO A 524 1.34 37.12 -25.15
N TYR A 525 0.53 38.17 -25.34
CA TYR A 525 -0.27 38.40 -26.53
C TYR A 525 0.37 39.51 -27.36
N ILE A 526 0.65 39.24 -28.63
CA ILE A 526 1.25 40.24 -29.53
C ILE A 526 0.25 40.61 -30.61
N TYR A 527 -0.11 41.89 -30.68
CA TYR A 527 -1.09 42.40 -31.65
C TYR A 527 -0.73 43.78 -32.22
N PRO A 528 -1.15 44.11 -33.46
CA PRO A 528 -1.80 43.21 -34.40
C PRO A 528 -0.81 42.15 -34.93
N ASN A 529 -1.32 40.95 -35.19
CA ASN A 529 -0.58 39.83 -35.77
C ASN A 529 -1.49 39.11 -36.80
N PRO A 530 -1.27 39.28 -38.12
CA PRO A 530 -0.12 39.93 -38.75
C PRO A 530 0.00 41.43 -38.49
N ASN A 531 1.23 41.91 -38.36
CA ASN A 531 1.57 43.33 -38.19
C ASN A 531 1.98 43.95 -39.53
N ILE A 532 1.43 45.12 -39.84
CA ILE A 532 1.75 45.89 -41.06
C ILE A 532 2.42 47.23 -40.77
N SER A 533 2.36 47.71 -39.52
CA SER A 533 2.76 49.05 -39.12
C SER A 533 4.22 49.16 -38.68
N GLY A 534 4.92 48.03 -38.46
CA GLY A 534 6.27 48.03 -37.87
C GLY A 534 6.29 48.25 -36.36
N LEU A 535 5.12 48.40 -35.73
CA LEU A 535 4.96 48.58 -34.29
C LEU A 535 3.85 47.65 -33.79
N ALA A 536 4.16 46.82 -32.79
CA ALA A 536 3.22 45.90 -32.15
C ALA A 536 3.09 46.20 -30.65
N VAL A 537 1.94 45.82 -30.09
CA VAL A 537 1.69 45.82 -28.64
C VAL A 537 1.90 44.40 -28.14
N VAL A 538 2.64 44.27 -27.04
CA VAL A 538 2.84 43.05 -26.30
C VAL A 538 2.10 43.20 -24.97
N GLU A 539 1.03 42.44 -24.79
CA GLU A 539 0.24 42.42 -23.55
C GLU A 539 0.59 41.16 -22.75
N ILE A 540 1.03 41.32 -21.51
CA ILE A 540 1.44 40.23 -20.61
C ILE A 540 0.59 40.31 -19.35
N PRO A 541 -0.61 39.70 -19.35
CA PRO A 541 -1.53 39.81 -18.22
C PRO A 541 -0.89 39.36 -16.91
N GLY A 542 -0.90 40.23 -15.90
CA GLY A 542 -0.39 39.94 -14.57
C GLY A 542 1.11 40.18 -14.36
N LEU A 543 1.91 40.42 -15.40
CA LEU A 543 3.34 40.75 -15.26
C LEU A 543 3.55 42.26 -15.33
N LYS A 544 3.96 42.87 -14.21
CA LYS A 544 4.25 44.31 -14.11
C LYS A 544 5.74 44.54 -13.84
N ARG A 545 6.53 44.67 -14.90
CA ARG A 545 7.98 44.92 -14.81
C ARG A 545 8.45 45.89 -15.89
N ASP A 546 9.50 46.65 -15.61
CA ASP A 546 10.06 47.65 -16.54
C ASP A 546 11.33 47.14 -17.25
N ASP A 547 11.80 45.93 -16.95
CA ASP A 547 13.07 45.34 -17.40
C ASP A 547 12.91 44.22 -18.45
N LEU A 548 11.88 44.32 -19.31
CA LEU A 548 11.56 43.27 -20.28
C LEU A 548 12.31 43.43 -21.60
N THR A 549 12.82 42.30 -22.12
CA THR A 549 13.47 42.25 -23.44
C THR A 549 12.83 41.18 -24.32
N ALA A 550 12.48 41.55 -25.55
CA ALA A 550 12.01 40.63 -26.57
C ALA A 550 13.18 40.09 -27.41
N MET A 551 13.37 38.78 -27.38
CA MET A 551 14.28 38.04 -28.25
C MET A 551 13.50 37.56 -29.47
N VAL A 552 13.91 38.01 -30.65
CA VAL A 552 13.22 37.71 -31.91
C VAL A 552 13.99 36.66 -32.68
N TYR A 553 13.36 35.51 -32.90
CA TYR A 553 13.91 34.40 -33.69
C TYR A 553 13.22 34.32 -35.04
N ASN A 554 13.96 34.00 -36.10
CA ASN A 554 13.35 33.68 -37.39
C ASN A 554 12.74 32.27 -37.40
N GLN A 555 12.10 31.89 -38.51
CA GLN A 555 11.50 30.56 -38.70
C GLN A 555 12.46 29.37 -38.60
N TYR A 556 13.77 29.61 -38.60
CA TYR A 556 14.81 28.58 -38.44
C TYR A 556 15.39 28.54 -37.01
N GLY A 557 14.82 29.30 -36.07
CA GLY A 557 15.29 29.36 -34.68
C GLY A 557 16.52 30.23 -34.45
N VAL A 558 16.95 31.02 -35.45
CA VAL A 558 18.11 31.91 -35.32
C VAL A 558 17.67 33.26 -34.73
N LEU A 559 18.35 33.71 -33.67
CA LEU A 559 18.13 35.02 -33.07
C LEU A 559 18.53 36.12 -34.07
N VAL A 560 17.57 36.95 -34.48
CA VAL A 560 17.76 38.02 -35.47
C VAL A 560 17.73 39.42 -34.87
N SER A 561 17.13 39.59 -33.69
CA SER A 561 17.10 40.87 -32.98
C SER A 561 16.81 40.69 -31.50
N THR A 562 17.25 41.65 -30.70
CA THR A 562 16.97 41.78 -29.27
C THR A 562 16.44 43.18 -29.03
N ILE A 563 15.17 43.30 -28.64
CA ILE A 563 14.44 44.57 -28.59
C ILE A 563 14.00 44.83 -27.14
N PRO A 564 14.44 45.92 -26.49
CA PRO A 564 13.91 46.31 -25.19
C PRO A 564 12.45 46.73 -25.33
N LEU A 565 11.59 46.23 -24.43
CA LEU A 565 10.17 46.57 -24.43
C LEU A 565 9.94 47.85 -23.61
N GLN A 566 9.23 48.82 -24.19
CA GLN A 566 8.89 50.08 -23.51
C GLN A 566 7.41 50.12 -23.15
N GLY A 567 7.08 50.23 -21.87
CA GLY A 567 5.71 50.25 -21.38
C GLY A 567 5.64 50.06 -19.87
N SER A 568 4.44 50.15 -19.31
CA SER A 568 4.20 49.92 -17.88
C SER A 568 2.80 49.33 -17.66
N GLY A 569 2.60 48.68 -16.51
CA GLY A 569 1.40 47.87 -16.28
C GLY A 569 1.59 46.49 -16.89
N ASP A 570 0.73 46.12 -17.84
CA ASP A 570 0.75 44.82 -18.55
C ASP A 570 0.87 44.98 -20.07
N ARG A 571 1.13 46.20 -20.57
CA ARG A 571 1.21 46.50 -22.01
C ARG A 571 2.51 47.19 -22.37
N TYR A 572 3.16 46.65 -23.38
CA TYR A 572 4.47 47.08 -23.84
C TYR A 572 4.49 47.29 -25.35
N LEU A 573 5.31 48.22 -25.81
CA LEU A 573 5.55 48.48 -27.21
C LEU A 573 6.75 47.66 -27.70
N LEU A 574 6.55 47.02 -28.86
CA LEU A 574 7.55 46.27 -29.59
C LEU A 574 7.74 46.90 -30.98
N GLU A 575 8.88 47.55 -31.16
CA GLU A 575 9.28 48.17 -32.43
C GLU A 575 10.00 47.15 -33.33
N VAL A 576 9.31 46.67 -34.35
CA VAL A 576 9.79 45.67 -35.32
C VAL A 576 10.08 46.28 -36.69
N GLU A 577 10.24 47.60 -36.77
CA GLU A 577 10.42 48.29 -38.04
C GLU A 577 11.72 47.89 -38.76
N SER A 578 12.74 47.47 -38.03
CA SER A 578 14.01 47.00 -38.60
C SER A 578 13.94 45.57 -39.17
N LEU A 579 12.86 44.82 -38.93
CA LEU A 579 12.70 43.45 -39.43
C LEU A 579 12.12 43.43 -40.85
N VAL A 580 12.50 42.40 -41.60
CA VAL A 580 11.96 42.12 -42.94
C VAL A 580 10.61 41.40 -42.84
N PRO A 581 9.71 41.48 -43.85
CA PRO A 581 8.48 40.70 -43.83
C PRO A 581 8.75 39.19 -43.68
N GLY A 582 8.04 38.51 -42.78
CA GLY A 582 8.29 37.11 -42.47
C GLY A 582 7.60 36.61 -41.20
N VAL A 583 7.81 35.33 -40.89
CA VAL A 583 7.35 34.69 -39.65
C VAL A 583 8.48 34.67 -38.64
N TYR A 584 8.16 35.12 -37.43
CA TYR A 584 9.07 35.22 -36.30
C TYR A 584 8.48 34.51 -35.08
N PHE A 585 9.36 34.11 -34.16
CA PHE A 585 9.01 33.68 -32.82
C PHE A 585 9.61 34.68 -31.83
N ILE A 586 8.77 35.28 -31.00
CA ILE A 586 9.17 36.30 -30.04
C ILE A 586 9.12 35.68 -28.66
N GLN A 587 10.27 35.65 -27.99
CA GLN A 587 10.41 35.18 -26.62
C GLN A 587 10.73 36.35 -25.71
N ILE A 588 10.00 36.50 -24.61
CA ILE A 588 10.21 37.60 -23.67
C ILE A 588 11.04 37.10 -22.52
N ARG A 589 12.07 37.86 -22.15
CA ARG A 589 13.00 37.52 -21.08
C ARG A 589 13.00 38.60 -20.01
N THR A 590 13.01 38.14 -18.76
CA THR A 590 13.35 38.94 -17.58
C THR A 590 14.75 38.54 -17.10
N GLN A 591 15.30 39.23 -16.10
CA GLN A 591 16.57 38.78 -15.49
C GLN A 591 16.50 37.41 -14.80
N GLN A 592 15.30 36.92 -14.47
CA GLN A 592 15.08 35.72 -13.64
C GLN A 592 14.40 34.57 -14.39
N GLU A 593 13.65 34.85 -15.45
CA GLU A 593 12.83 33.86 -16.16
C GLU A 593 12.69 34.18 -17.64
N VAL A 594 12.32 33.16 -18.41
CA VAL A 594 12.04 33.25 -19.84
C VAL A 594 10.60 32.83 -20.08
N LEU A 595 9.79 33.72 -20.66
CA LEU A 595 8.39 33.46 -20.95
C LEU A 595 8.23 32.60 -22.22
N PRO A 596 7.10 31.90 -22.39
CA PRO A 596 6.80 31.15 -23.61
C PRO A 596 6.90 32.00 -24.89
N ALA A 597 7.47 31.44 -25.95
CA ALA A 597 7.62 32.13 -27.23
C ALA A 597 6.27 32.21 -27.98
N THR A 598 5.99 33.37 -28.56
CA THR A 598 4.77 33.63 -29.33
C THR A 598 5.10 33.83 -30.81
N ARG A 599 4.35 33.16 -31.68
CA ARG A 599 4.46 33.34 -33.14
C ARG A 599 3.97 34.73 -33.53
N PHE A 600 4.76 35.43 -34.34
CA PHE A 600 4.47 36.77 -34.84
C PHE A 600 4.73 36.84 -36.35
N ILE A 601 3.82 37.46 -37.08
CA ILE A 601 3.89 37.61 -38.54
C ILE A 601 4.05 39.10 -38.84
N LEU A 602 5.12 39.47 -39.54
CA LEU A 602 5.31 40.81 -40.07
C LEU A 602 5.02 40.78 -41.57
N ALA A 603 4.05 41.58 -42.02
CA ALA A 603 3.53 41.57 -43.39
C ALA A 603 3.50 42.98 -44.00
N LYS A 604 4.59 43.74 -43.82
CA LYS A 604 4.74 45.10 -44.36
C LYS A 604 4.59 45.18 -45.87
#